data_AF-A0A9D1G9K9-F1
#
_entry.id   AF-A0A9D1G9K9-F1
#
_cell.length_a   1.000
_cell.length_b   1.000
_cell.length_c   1.000
_cell.angle_alpha   90.00
_cell.angle_beta   90.00
_cell.angle_gamma   90.00
#
_symmetry.space_group_name_H-M   'P 1'
#
loop_
_entity.id
_entity.type
_entity.pdbx_description
1 polymer ?
#
loop_
_entity_poly.entity_id
_entity_poly.type
_entity_poly.pdbx_seq_one_letter_code
_entity_poly.pdbx_strand_id
1 'polypeptide(L)'
;MNRAMLVVGIILLAIITFGVVNIMQNYQTGNELDYYLLRETTEAAMTDAVDVGYFRLSGQVRMDKEKFVESFVRRFSQNVSNSRTYDIGFYDINETPPKVSILVKSETAASVNDASLGITNKIDAILETNYYSNEYVTKMTRAGELDYSDVDR
;
A
#
# COMPACT_ATOMS: atom_id res chain seq x y z
N MET A 1 42.08 -38.51 2.09
CA MET A 1 40.67 -38.29 1.67
C MET A 1 40.55 -38.60 0.19
N ASN A 2 39.69 -39.54 -0.21
CA ASN A 2 39.58 -39.97 -1.61
C ASN A 2 38.96 -38.83 -2.44
N ARG A 3 39.50 -38.52 -3.64
CA ARG A 3 39.04 -37.40 -4.49
C ARG A 3 37.54 -37.47 -4.79
N ALA A 4 36.98 -38.68 -4.85
CA ALA A 4 35.54 -38.91 -4.98
C ALA A 4 34.71 -38.36 -3.80
N MET A 5 35.19 -38.48 -2.56
CA MET A 5 34.49 -37.93 -1.38
C MET A 5 34.48 -36.40 -1.38
N LEU A 6 35.53 -35.77 -1.92
CA LEU A 6 35.56 -34.31 -2.10
C LEU A 6 34.54 -33.84 -3.13
N VAL A 7 34.42 -34.55 -4.26
CA VAL A 7 33.43 -34.22 -5.30
C VAL A 7 31.99 -34.39 -4.79
N VAL A 8 31.71 -35.47 -4.07
CA VAL A 8 30.39 -35.68 -3.44
C VAL A 8 30.07 -34.59 -2.42
N GLY A 9 31.05 -34.16 -1.62
CA GLY A 9 30.89 -33.06 -0.68
C GLY A 9 30.56 -31.72 -1.36
N ILE A 10 31.19 -31.42 -2.49
CA ILE A 10 30.92 -30.20 -3.27
C ILE A 10 29.52 -30.25 -3.89
N ILE A 11 29.08 -31.39 -4.42
CA ILE A 11 27.74 -31.56 -5.00
C ILE A 11 26.67 -31.39 -3.92
N LEU A 12 26.85 -31.99 -2.74
CA LEU A 12 25.93 -31.82 -1.62
C LEU A 12 25.82 -30.36 -1.16
N LEU A 13 26.96 -29.66 -1.06
CA LEU A 13 26.96 -28.23 -0.75
C LEU A 13 26.23 -27.41 -1.82
N ALA A 14 26.42 -27.72 -3.10
CA ALA A 14 25.75 -27.02 -4.20
C ALA A 14 24.22 -27.19 -4.17
N ILE A 15 23.73 -28.37 -3.80
CA ILE A 15 22.29 -28.62 -3.67
C ILE A 15 21.71 -27.82 -2.48
N ILE A 16 22.43 -27.80 -1.35
CA ILE A 16 22.00 -27.05 -0.17
C ILE A 16 21.97 -25.55 -0.45
N THR A 17 23.04 -25.01 -1.07
CA THR A 17 23.08 -23.57 -1.42
C THR A 17 21.99 -23.21 -2.42
N PHE A 18 21.72 -24.07 -3.41
CA PHE A 18 20.62 -23.86 -4.36
C PHE A 18 19.25 -23.83 -3.66
N GLY A 19 19.00 -24.75 -2.71
CA GLY A 19 17.78 -24.78 -1.91
C GLY A 19 17.58 -23.49 -1.09
N VAL A 20 18.62 -23.02 -0.42
CA VAL A 20 18.58 -21.77 0.36
C VAL A 20 18.32 -20.55 -0.54
N VAL A 21 18.98 -20.48 -1.70
CA VAL A 21 18.78 -19.39 -2.67
C VAL A 21 17.33 -19.38 -3.17
N ASN A 22 16.74 -20.53 -3.47
CA ASN A 22 15.36 -20.61 -3.93
C ASN A 22 14.35 -20.09 -2.88
N ILE A 23 14.55 -20.42 -1.60
CA ILE A 23 13.70 -19.92 -0.51
C ILE A 23 13.82 -18.40 -0.38
N MET A 24 15.06 -17.87 -0.41
CA MET A 24 15.31 -16.44 -0.32
C MET A 24 14.71 -15.65 -1.50
N GLN A 25 14.81 -16.19 -2.72
CA GLN A 25 14.21 -15.58 -3.91
C GLN A 25 12.67 -15.52 -3.78
N ASN A 26 12.03 -16.62 -3.39
CA ASN A 26 10.58 -16.64 -3.20
C ASN A 26 10.11 -15.63 -2.14
N TYR A 27 10.87 -15.46 -1.06
CA TYR A 27 10.57 -14.47 -0.02
C TYR A 27 10.73 -13.02 -0.53
N GLN A 28 11.85 -12.70 -1.19
CA GLN A 28 12.10 -11.35 -1.72
C GLN A 28 11.09 -10.95 -2.78
N THR A 29 10.87 -11.81 -3.79
CA THR A 29 9.92 -11.52 -4.87
C THR A 29 8.48 -11.40 -4.34
N GLY A 30 8.10 -12.23 -3.36
CA GLY A 30 6.79 -12.12 -2.70
C GLY A 30 6.61 -10.80 -1.96
N ASN A 31 7.63 -10.35 -1.23
CA ASN A 31 7.59 -9.11 -0.46
C ASN A 31 7.53 -7.88 -1.36
N GLU A 32 8.34 -7.82 -2.42
CA GLU A 32 8.33 -6.71 -3.38
C GLU A 32 6.97 -6.57 -4.06
N LEU A 33 6.39 -7.68 -4.53
CA LEU A 33 5.07 -7.67 -5.16
C LEU A 33 3.99 -7.16 -4.20
N ASP A 34 3.95 -7.68 -2.96
CA ASP A 34 2.98 -7.27 -1.95
C ASP A 34 3.15 -5.77 -1.58
N TYR A 35 4.39 -5.27 -1.53
CA TYR A 35 4.67 -3.85 -1.28
C TYR A 35 4.15 -2.93 -2.40
N TYR A 36 4.45 -3.27 -3.66
CA TYR A 36 3.97 -2.47 -4.80
C TYR A 36 2.44 -2.50 -4.92
N LEU A 37 1.84 -3.67 -4.68
CA LEU A 37 0.40 -3.81 -4.64
C LEU A 37 -0.22 -2.91 -3.56
N LEU A 38 0.32 -2.94 -2.34
CA LEU A 38 -0.14 -2.09 -1.25
C LEU A 38 -0.02 -0.60 -1.61
N ARG A 39 1.08 -0.22 -2.26
CA ARG A 39 1.32 1.17 -2.66
C ARG A 39 0.30 1.65 -3.69
N GLU A 40 0.15 0.93 -4.79
CA GLU A 40 -0.75 1.31 -5.88
C GLU A 40 -2.21 1.32 -5.44
N THR A 41 -2.62 0.33 -4.64
CA THR A 41 -3.98 0.29 -4.07
C THR A 41 -4.24 1.45 -3.13
N THR A 42 -3.24 1.85 -2.32
CA THR A 42 -3.35 3.02 -1.43
C THR A 42 -3.46 4.31 -2.24
N GLU A 43 -2.58 4.56 -3.20
CA GLU A 43 -2.59 5.76 -4.03
C GLU A 43 -3.91 5.90 -4.80
N ALA A 44 -4.41 4.80 -5.38
CA ALA A 44 -5.67 4.81 -6.12
C ALA A 44 -6.89 4.98 -5.20
N ALA A 45 -6.91 4.33 -4.03
CA ALA A 45 -8.01 4.46 -3.08
C ALA A 45 -8.08 5.87 -2.46
N MET A 46 -6.93 6.50 -2.19
CA MET A 46 -6.89 7.89 -1.73
C MET A 46 -7.43 8.84 -2.79
N THR A 47 -7.07 8.63 -4.06
CA THR A 47 -7.56 9.46 -5.18
C THR A 47 -9.07 9.35 -5.36
N ASP A 48 -9.64 8.13 -5.28
CA ASP A 48 -11.08 7.92 -5.36
C ASP A 48 -11.87 8.55 -4.20
N ALA A 49 -11.23 8.61 -3.03
CA ALA A 49 -11.85 9.11 -1.81
C ALA A 49 -11.75 10.63 -1.64
N VAL A 50 -11.14 11.35 -2.59
CA VAL A 50 -11.08 12.82 -2.57
C VAL A 50 -12.46 13.42 -2.71
N ASP A 51 -12.82 14.31 -1.79
CA ASP A 51 -14.04 15.10 -1.89
C ASP A 51 -13.83 16.30 -2.82
N VAL A 52 -14.21 16.11 -4.08
CA VAL A 52 -14.16 17.15 -5.11
C VAL A 52 -15.13 18.30 -4.81
N GLY A 53 -16.25 18.05 -4.13
CA GLY A 53 -17.21 19.08 -3.74
C GLY A 53 -16.61 20.02 -2.71
N TYR A 54 -16.05 19.44 -1.64
CA TYR A 54 -15.34 20.20 -0.61
C TYR A 54 -14.14 20.97 -1.19
N PHE A 55 -13.39 20.37 -2.12
CA PHE A 55 -12.27 21.03 -2.78
C PHE A 55 -12.70 22.26 -3.60
N ARG A 56 -13.85 22.20 -4.28
CA ARG A 56 -14.36 23.32 -5.08
C ARG A 56 -14.80 24.51 -4.23
N LEU A 57 -15.35 24.25 -3.04
CA LEU A 57 -15.83 25.30 -2.13
C LEU A 57 -14.69 25.87 -1.30
N SER A 58 -13.94 25.02 -0.61
CA SER A 58 -12.91 25.42 0.35
C SER A 58 -11.54 25.70 -0.28
N GLY A 59 -11.26 25.15 -1.46
CA GLY A 59 -9.91 25.11 -2.04
C GLY A 59 -8.95 24.15 -1.33
N GLN A 60 -9.39 23.45 -0.29
CA GLN A 60 -8.59 22.50 0.49
C GLN A 60 -8.92 21.06 0.08
N VAL A 61 -7.89 20.22 0.03
CA VAL A 61 -8.07 18.79 -0.25
C VAL A 61 -8.51 18.09 1.03
N ARG A 62 -9.62 17.35 0.92
CA ARG A 62 -10.14 16.47 1.96
C ARG A 62 -10.40 15.10 1.37
N MET A 63 -10.18 14.06 2.16
CA MET A 63 -10.53 12.69 1.82
C MET A 63 -11.64 12.18 2.74
N ASP A 64 -12.61 11.48 2.19
CA ASP A 64 -13.64 10.78 2.95
C ASP A 64 -13.09 9.43 3.45
N LYS A 65 -13.05 9.26 4.77
CA LYS A 65 -12.49 8.05 5.39
C LYS A 65 -13.25 6.78 5.00
N GLU A 66 -14.58 6.82 4.90
CA GLU A 66 -15.39 5.63 4.62
C GLU A 66 -15.21 5.19 3.17
N LYS A 67 -15.24 6.15 2.23
CA LYS A 67 -14.96 5.87 0.82
C LYS A 67 -13.55 5.35 0.60
N PHE A 68 -12.58 5.86 1.35
CA PHE A 68 -11.20 5.36 1.30
C PHE A 68 -11.14 3.89 1.71
N VAL A 69 -11.69 3.53 2.87
CA VAL A 69 -11.65 2.14 3.38
C VAL A 69 -12.38 1.20 2.42
N GLU A 70 -13.54 1.60 1.91
CA GLU A 70 -14.30 0.79 0.94
C GLU A 70 -13.51 0.56 -0.35
N SER A 71 -12.99 1.65 -0.96
CA SER A 71 -12.25 1.56 -2.22
C SER A 71 -10.95 0.78 -2.03
N PHE A 72 -10.24 0.99 -0.92
CA PHE A 72 -9.03 0.26 -0.58
C PHE A 72 -9.30 -1.24 -0.44
N VAL A 73 -10.24 -1.65 0.41
CA VAL A 73 -10.53 -3.07 0.65
C VAL A 73 -10.97 -3.75 -0.64
N ARG A 74 -11.80 -3.09 -1.46
CA ARG A 74 -12.22 -3.61 -2.77
C ARG A 74 -11.04 -3.79 -3.72
N ARG A 75 -10.22 -2.75 -3.92
CA ARG A 75 -9.09 -2.78 -4.85
C ARG A 75 -8.01 -3.77 -4.39
N PHE A 76 -7.70 -3.78 -3.10
CA PHE A 76 -6.74 -4.70 -2.52
C PHE A 76 -7.19 -6.16 -2.70
N SER A 77 -8.44 -6.47 -2.37
CA SER A 77 -8.99 -7.84 -2.49
C SER A 77 -9.09 -8.33 -3.94
N GLN A 78 -9.21 -7.45 -4.93
CA GLN A 78 -9.26 -7.83 -6.34
C GLN A 78 -7.89 -8.14 -6.95
N ASN A 79 -6.82 -7.56 -6.40
CA ASN A 79 -5.47 -7.65 -6.95
C ASN A 79 -4.55 -8.58 -6.16
N VAL A 80 -5.00 -9.05 -5.00
CA VAL A 80 -4.26 -9.95 -4.13
C VAL A 80 -4.27 -11.39 -4.66
N SER A 81 -3.21 -12.17 -4.36
CA SER A 81 -3.16 -13.58 -4.72
C SER A 81 -4.06 -14.43 -3.81
N ASN A 82 -4.95 -15.25 -4.40
CA ASN A 82 -5.81 -16.20 -3.67
C ASN A 82 -5.04 -17.31 -2.92
N SER A 83 -3.71 -17.37 -3.05
CA SER A 83 -2.87 -18.41 -2.44
C SER A 83 -2.36 -18.08 -1.04
N ARG A 84 -2.54 -16.84 -0.57
CA ARG A 84 -2.04 -16.37 0.73
C ARG A 84 -3.16 -15.69 1.52
N THR A 85 -3.04 -15.76 2.84
CA THR A 85 -3.91 -15.01 3.75
C THR A 85 -3.27 -13.65 4.02
N TYR A 86 -4.08 -12.60 3.93
CA TYR A 86 -3.67 -11.23 4.16
C TYR A 86 -4.46 -10.64 5.32
N ASP A 87 -3.76 -10.01 6.27
CA ASP A 87 -4.34 -9.25 7.37
C ASP A 87 -4.08 -7.76 7.14
N ILE A 88 -5.17 -6.97 7.13
CA ILE A 88 -5.16 -5.54 6.79
C ILE A 88 -5.43 -4.75 8.07
N GLY A 89 -4.46 -3.93 8.49
CA GLY A 89 -4.58 -3.01 9.62
C GLY A 89 -4.51 -1.55 9.17
N PHE A 90 -5.53 -0.77 9.51
CA PHE A 90 -5.53 0.68 9.39
C PHE A 90 -5.06 1.31 10.70
N TYR A 91 -3.93 2.01 10.70
CA TYR A 91 -3.31 2.58 11.90
C TYR A 91 -3.70 4.03 12.14
N ASP A 92 -3.75 4.80 11.06
CA ASP A 92 -4.12 6.21 11.09
C ASP A 92 -4.83 6.55 9.79
N ILE A 93 -5.96 7.24 9.90
CA ILE A 93 -6.69 7.79 8.75
C ILE A 93 -7.18 9.16 9.18
N ASN A 94 -6.67 10.18 8.52
CA ASN A 94 -7.06 11.56 8.73
C ASN A 94 -7.63 12.13 7.43
N GLU A 95 -8.73 12.87 7.55
CA GLU A 95 -9.43 13.45 6.39
C GLU A 95 -8.79 14.75 5.92
N THR A 96 -8.33 15.58 6.87
CA THR A 96 -7.76 16.91 6.63
C THR A 96 -6.57 17.16 7.58
N PRO A 97 -5.31 17.19 7.12
CA PRO A 97 -4.88 16.82 5.77
C PRO A 97 -5.09 15.32 5.50
N PRO A 98 -5.35 14.92 4.24
CA PRO A 98 -5.61 13.54 3.85
C PRO A 98 -4.34 12.70 4.04
N LYS A 99 -4.31 11.91 5.11
CA LYS A 99 -3.21 11.03 5.50
C LYS A 99 -3.75 9.64 5.80
N VAL A 100 -3.05 8.61 5.34
CA VAL A 100 -3.34 7.22 5.67
C VAL A 100 -2.07 6.47 6.05
N SER A 101 -2.20 5.59 7.03
CA SER A 101 -1.17 4.67 7.47
C SER A 101 -1.75 3.26 7.49
N ILE A 102 -1.26 2.40 6.62
CA ILE A 102 -1.77 1.04 6.43
C ILE A 102 -0.64 0.05 6.64
N LEU A 103 -0.96 -1.07 7.26
CA LEU A 103 -0.08 -2.21 7.38
C LEU A 103 -0.79 -3.45 6.86
N VAL A 104 -0.09 -4.21 6.04
CA VAL A 104 -0.54 -5.50 5.54
C VAL A 104 0.45 -6.57 5.98
N LYS A 105 -0.07 -7.62 6.60
CA LYS A 105 0.69 -8.83 6.91
C LYS A 105 0.26 -9.93 5.95
N SER A 106 1.24 -10.66 5.42
CA SER A 106 1.00 -11.83 4.59
C SER A 106 1.87 -12.98 5.04
N GLU A 107 1.39 -14.21 4.85
CA GLU A 107 2.21 -15.40 5.06
C GLU A 107 2.75 -15.91 3.72
N THR A 108 4.05 -16.14 3.65
CA THR A 108 4.69 -16.68 2.44
C THR A 108 4.36 -18.17 2.30
N ALA A 109 4.15 -18.63 1.07
CA ALA A 109 3.98 -20.06 0.76
C ALA A 109 5.23 -20.92 1.06
N ALA A 110 6.39 -20.30 1.27
CA ALA A 110 7.62 -20.98 1.65
C ALA A 110 7.65 -21.19 3.18
N SER A 111 7.53 -22.45 3.60
CA SER A 111 7.67 -22.87 5.00
C SER A 111 9.04 -23.47 5.24
N VAL A 112 9.71 -23.07 6.32
CA VAL A 112 10.91 -23.74 6.83
C VAL A 112 10.52 -24.45 8.12
N ASN A 113 10.53 -25.79 8.10
CA ASN A 113 10.26 -26.60 9.29
C ASN A 113 8.87 -26.32 9.91
N ASP A 114 7.83 -26.30 9.07
CA ASP A 114 6.43 -25.95 9.40
C ASP A 114 6.17 -24.52 9.91
N ALA A 115 7.19 -23.66 9.95
CA ALA A 115 7.02 -22.23 10.19
C ALA A 115 6.91 -21.48 8.85
N SER A 116 5.75 -20.84 8.60
CA SER A 116 5.58 -19.90 7.49
C SER A 116 6.38 -18.62 7.76
N LEU A 117 6.98 -18.06 6.71
CA LEU A 117 7.68 -16.78 6.83
C LEU A 117 6.65 -15.65 6.68
N GLY A 118 6.43 -14.91 7.78
CA GLY A 118 5.57 -13.73 7.79
C GLY A 118 6.24 -12.54 7.10
N ILE A 119 5.53 -11.92 6.17
CA ILE A 119 5.89 -10.66 5.54
C ILE A 119 5.01 -9.57 6.17
N THR A 120 5.59 -8.42 6.48
CA THR A 120 4.85 -7.26 6.98
C THR A 120 5.27 -6.03 6.21
N ASN A 121 4.32 -5.43 5.49
CA ASN A 121 4.52 -4.21 4.73
C ASN A 121 3.70 -3.08 5.35
N LYS A 122 4.35 -1.93 5.54
CA LYS A 122 3.71 -0.72 6.04
C LYS A 122 3.90 0.41 5.03
N ILE A 123 2.83 1.14 4.74
CA ILE A 123 2.86 2.35 3.92
C ILE A 123 2.19 3.49 4.69
N ASP A 124 2.86 4.64 4.67
CA ASP A 124 2.33 5.93 5.09
C ASP A 124 2.21 6.80 3.84
N ALA A 125 1.03 7.33 3.57
CA ALA A 125 0.75 8.15 2.39
C ALA A 125 0.00 9.42 2.77
N ILE A 126 0.34 10.51 2.09
CA ILE A 126 -0.27 11.84 2.25
C ILE A 126 -0.62 12.32 0.85
N LEU A 127 -1.83 12.87 0.69
CA LEU A 127 -2.27 13.44 -0.57
C LEU A 127 -2.10 14.96 -0.52
N GLU A 128 -1.33 15.50 -1.45
CA GLU A 128 -1.05 16.93 -1.54
C GLU A 128 -1.45 17.51 -2.90
N THR A 129 -1.77 18.79 -2.91
CA THR A 129 -1.97 19.56 -4.14
C THR A 129 -0.66 20.22 -4.53
N ASN A 130 -0.27 20.10 -5.80
CA ASN A 130 0.89 20.81 -6.36
C ASN A 130 0.65 22.33 -6.50
N TYR A 131 -0.59 22.79 -6.35
CA TYR A 131 -0.96 24.20 -6.48
C TYR A 131 -1.23 24.81 -5.11
N TYR A 132 -0.45 25.85 -4.77
CA TYR A 132 -0.61 26.65 -3.56
C TYR A 132 -1.82 27.60 -3.62
N SER A 133 -2.31 27.91 -4.81
CA SER A 133 -3.48 28.79 -5.02
C SER A 133 -4.34 28.29 -6.17
N ASN A 134 -5.64 28.12 -5.93
CA ASN A 134 -6.58 27.75 -6.97
C ASN A 134 -7.15 29.00 -7.63
N GLU A 135 -6.67 29.35 -8.84
CA GLU A 135 -7.11 30.55 -9.56
C GLU A 135 -8.63 30.63 -9.77
N TYR A 136 -9.32 29.49 -9.90
CA TYR A 136 -10.77 29.46 -10.09
C TYR A 136 -11.50 29.88 -8.82
N VAL A 137 -11.08 29.36 -7.66
CA VAL A 137 -11.62 29.77 -6.36
C VAL A 137 -11.31 31.25 -6.14
N THR A 138 -10.07 31.69 -6.37
CA THR A 138 -9.71 33.11 -6.20
C THR A 138 -10.53 34.03 -7.13
N LYS A 139 -10.84 33.60 -8.35
CA LYS A 139 -11.69 34.35 -9.30
C LYS A 139 -13.16 34.37 -8.86
N MET A 140 -13.71 33.25 -8.38
CA MET A 140 -15.10 33.14 -7.92
C MET A 140 -15.34 33.84 -6.56
N THR A 141 -14.40 33.74 -5.62
CA THR A 141 -14.43 34.51 -4.37
C THR A 141 -14.37 36.01 -4.65
N ARG A 142 -13.53 36.45 -5.60
CA ARG A 142 -13.46 37.86 -6.04
C ARG A 142 -14.72 38.32 -6.78
N ALA A 143 -15.46 37.40 -7.39
CA ALA A 143 -16.75 37.66 -8.04
C ALA A 143 -17.93 37.68 -7.04
N GLY A 144 -17.72 37.29 -5.79
CA GLY A 144 -18.78 37.26 -4.75
C GLY A 144 -19.74 36.06 -4.86
N GLU A 145 -19.36 35.01 -5.60
CA GLU A 145 -20.23 33.85 -5.90
C GLU A 145 -20.01 32.64 -4.95
N LEU A 146 -19.05 32.73 -4.02
CA LEU A 146 -18.77 31.67 -3.05
C LEU A 146 -19.07 32.14 -1.62
N ASP A 147 -20.15 31.61 -1.03
CA ASP A 147 -20.48 31.75 0.40
C ASP A 147 -19.99 30.50 1.15
N TYR A 148 -19.04 30.69 2.07
CA TYR A 148 -18.42 29.62 2.85
C TYR A 148 -19.24 29.23 4.09
N SER A 149 -20.36 29.92 4.37
CA SER A 149 -21.15 29.71 5.58
C SER A 149 -21.99 28.42 5.62
N ASP A 150 -22.16 27.75 4.48
CA ASP A 150 -22.91 26.48 4.37
C ASP A 150 -22.02 25.23 4.34
N VAL A 151 -20.69 25.38 4.40
CA VAL A 151 -19.75 24.23 4.32
C VAL A 151 -19.68 23.43 5.63
N ASP A 152 -20.06 24.06 6.76
CA ASP A 152 -20.02 23.47 8.11
C ASP A 152 -21.39 23.01 8.64
N ARG A 153 -22.44 22.94 7.80
CA ARG A 153 -23.78 22.47 8.19
C ARG A 153 -24.03 21.01 7.84
#